data_AF-A0A970TWI1-F1
#
_entry.id   AF-A0A970TWI1-F1
#
_cell.length_a   1.000
_cell.length_b   1.000
_cell.length_c   1.000
_cell.angle_alpha   90.00
_cell.angle_beta   90.00
_cell.angle_gamma   90.00
#
_symmetry.space_group_name_H-M   'P 1'
#
loop_
_entity.id
_entity.type
_entity.pdbx_description
1 polymer ?
#
loop_
_entity_poly.entity_id
_entity_poly.type
_entity_poly.pdbx_seq_one_letter_code
_entity_poly.pdbx_strand_id
1 'polypeptide(L)'
;MKLIAHEQVQHRSVTHTFDDASWRGLLFVGLGFCFLALCIVLIKRDDLAGIAAIFPLLLGLIFLYWTWVRRKNNNQSWFMKVTPDGLYLNMDYCDGYPVREVSGTVLFVPQPWVARLIPVREVLVLPHRFGITRHHFSCLDVVCHYALPQPVVEAISKRESAFKNAGKSGPYPLRRVGQQRLRLNWGWVQPGAQETITQLTEQYGHTKECMIVFPDWNSLSDVQKEAFLDELWRMGLLAACITLGREYYRRSSKEVRQLLESRNAPPSSTEA
;
A
#
# COMPACT_ATOMS: atom_id res chain seq x y z
N MET A 1 -24.62 6.56 0.84
CA MET A 1 -23.56 5.72 0.24
C MET A 1 -24.20 4.52 -0.46
N LYS A 2 -23.71 4.12 -1.63
CA LYS A 2 -24.28 3.00 -2.40
C LYS A 2 -23.27 2.36 -3.34
N LEU A 3 -23.56 1.13 -3.76
CA LEU A 3 -22.84 0.44 -4.83
C LEU A 3 -23.45 0.84 -6.19
N ILE A 4 -22.60 1.08 -7.18
CA ILE A 4 -22.98 1.41 -8.55
C ILE A 4 -22.14 0.60 -9.55
N ALA A 5 -22.60 0.54 -10.80
CA ALA A 5 -21.81 -0.04 -11.89
C ALA A 5 -20.71 0.93 -12.35
N HIS A 6 -19.64 0.41 -12.96
CA HIS A 6 -18.55 1.23 -13.52
C HIS A 6 -19.05 2.22 -14.58
N GLU A 7 -20.02 1.82 -15.40
CA GLU A 7 -20.63 2.66 -16.44
C GLU A 7 -21.39 3.87 -15.87
N GLN A 8 -21.78 3.80 -14.59
CA GLN A 8 -22.50 4.87 -13.89
C GLN A 8 -21.56 5.93 -13.29
N VAL A 9 -20.25 5.75 -13.39
CA VAL A 9 -19.27 6.76 -12.96
C VAL A 9 -19.32 7.94 -13.92
N GLN A 10 -19.77 9.10 -13.44
CA GLN A 10 -19.88 10.30 -14.27
C GLN A 10 -18.50 10.91 -14.52
N HIS A 11 -17.91 10.61 -15.67
CA HIS A 11 -16.55 11.07 -16.00
C HIS A 11 -16.44 12.59 -16.25
N ARG A 12 -17.56 13.27 -16.58
CA ARG A 12 -17.54 14.70 -16.96
C ARG A 12 -17.42 15.66 -15.77
N SER A 13 -17.64 15.20 -14.55
CA SER A 13 -17.61 16.00 -13.31
C SER A 13 -16.45 15.62 -12.38
N VAL A 14 -15.48 14.84 -12.88
CA VAL A 14 -14.32 14.40 -12.09
C VAL A 14 -13.32 15.54 -11.91
N THR A 15 -13.15 15.98 -10.67
CA THR A 15 -12.16 16.98 -10.27
C THR A 15 -10.76 16.35 -10.19
N HIS A 16 -10.66 15.19 -9.53
CA HIS A 16 -9.39 14.46 -9.37
C HIS A 16 -9.57 12.96 -9.60
N THR A 17 -8.58 12.34 -10.23
CA THR A 17 -8.49 10.88 -10.40
C THR A 17 -7.18 10.40 -9.77
N PHE A 18 -7.28 9.35 -8.96
CA PHE A 18 -6.15 8.71 -8.30
C PHE A 18 -5.89 7.35 -8.96
N ASP A 19 -4.82 7.25 -9.74
CA ASP A 19 -4.53 6.10 -10.60
C ASP A 19 -3.38 5.25 -10.06
N ASP A 20 -3.40 3.96 -10.39
CA ASP A 20 -2.29 3.04 -10.15
C ASP A 20 -1.01 3.51 -10.85
N ALA A 21 0.05 3.67 -10.09
CA ALA A 21 1.38 3.97 -10.60
C ALA A 21 2.37 2.81 -10.39
N SER A 22 1.92 1.66 -9.90
CA SER A 22 2.76 0.48 -9.63
C SER A 22 3.52 -0.02 -10.87
N TRP A 23 2.97 0.19 -12.07
CA TRP A 23 3.62 -0.13 -13.36
C TRP A 23 4.92 0.63 -13.58
N ARG A 24 5.10 1.81 -12.97
CA ARG A 24 6.33 2.60 -13.10
C ARG A 24 7.53 1.88 -12.53
N GLY A 25 7.36 1.16 -11.41
CA GLY A 25 8.43 0.35 -10.82
C GLY A 25 8.91 -0.73 -11.78
N LEU A 26 7.98 -1.43 -12.44
CA LEU A 26 8.31 -2.42 -13.47
C LEU A 26 9.03 -1.79 -14.66
N LEU A 27 8.60 -0.59 -15.08
CA LEU A 27 9.25 0.15 -16.16
C LEU A 27 10.70 0.45 -15.81
N PHE A 28 10.97 1.05 -14.65
CA PHE A 28 12.33 1.44 -14.25
C PHE A 28 13.24 0.25 -14.04
N VAL A 29 12.74 -0.84 -13.42
CA VAL A 29 13.50 -2.09 -13.29
C VAL A 29 13.82 -2.67 -14.67
N GLY A 30 12.83 -2.70 -15.57
CA GLY A 30 13.03 -3.17 -16.95
C GLY A 30 14.08 -2.36 -17.70
N LEU A 31 14.00 -1.03 -17.63
CA LEU A 31 14.99 -0.13 -18.22
C LEU A 31 16.39 -0.33 -17.62
N GLY A 32 16.49 -0.53 -16.30
CA GLY A 32 17.76 -0.78 -15.62
C GLY A 32 18.45 -2.07 -16.10
N PHE A 33 17.68 -3.15 -16.26
CA PHE A 33 18.19 -4.40 -16.82
C PHE A 33 18.60 -4.27 -18.30
N CYS A 34 17.82 -3.56 -19.12
CA CYS A 34 18.21 -3.25 -20.50
C CYS A 34 19.50 -2.42 -20.56
N PHE A 35 19.65 -1.44 -19.67
CA PHE A 35 20.88 -0.64 -19.57
C PHE A 35 22.08 -1.50 -19.18
N LEU A 36 21.93 -2.40 -18.20
CA LEU A 36 22.99 -3.32 -17.79
C LEU A 36 23.41 -4.26 -18.93
N ALA A 37 22.44 -4.78 -19.70
CA ALA A 37 22.73 -5.56 -20.91
C ALA A 37 23.53 -4.76 -21.94
N LEU A 38 23.12 -3.50 -22.18
CA LEU A 38 23.83 -2.58 -23.08
C LEU A 38 25.27 -2.33 -22.61
N CYS A 39 25.50 -2.08 -21.32
CA CYS A 39 26.83 -1.89 -20.77
C CYS A 39 27.73 -3.12 -20.96
N ILE A 40 27.20 -4.34 -20.78
CA ILE A 40 27.96 -5.58 -21.00
C ILE A 40 28.44 -5.67 -22.46
N VAL A 41 27.55 -5.41 -23.41
CA VAL A 41 27.86 -5.45 -24.86
C VAL A 41 28.85 -4.34 -25.26
N LEU A 42 28.73 -3.14 -24.68
CA LEU A 42 29.58 -2.01 -25.02
C LEU A 42 31.00 -2.11 -24.42
N ILE A 43 31.14 -2.67 -23.22
CA ILE A 43 32.43 -2.74 -22.50
C ILE A 43 33.26 -3.96 -22.96
N LYS A 44 32.63 -5.06 -23.36
CA LYS A 44 33.32 -6.28 -23.81
C LYS A 44 32.85 -6.67 -25.20
N ARG A 45 33.77 -6.66 -26.17
CA ARG A 45 33.51 -6.96 -27.59
C ARG A 45 33.68 -8.45 -27.97
N ASP A 46 33.85 -9.33 -26.99
CA ASP A 46 34.06 -10.76 -27.21
C ASP A 46 32.72 -11.52 -27.20
N ASP A 47 32.62 -12.63 -27.95
CA ASP A 47 31.38 -13.42 -28.11
C ASP A 47 30.74 -13.87 -26.77
N LEU A 48 31.57 -14.14 -25.75
CA LEU A 48 31.13 -14.50 -24.40
C LEU A 48 30.38 -13.36 -23.68
N ALA A 49 30.71 -12.11 -23.98
CA ALA A 49 30.00 -10.96 -23.42
C ALA A 49 28.62 -10.77 -24.04
N GLY A 50 28.47 -11.08 -25.33
CA GLY A 50 27.18 -11.13 -26.02
C GLY A 50 26.23 -12.11 -25.34
N ILE A 51 26.73 -13.31 -25.00
CA ILE A 51 25.94 -14.34 -24.28
C ILE A 51 25.57 -13.88 -22.86
N ALA A 52 26.52 -13.26 -22.14
CA ALA A 52 26.27 -12.76 -20.78
C ALA A 52 25.22 -11.62 -20.73
N ALA A 53 25.10 -10.83 -21.80
CA ALA A 53 24.09 -9.76 -21.91
C ALA A 53 22.65 -10.27 -22.14
N ILE A 54 22.48 -11.53 -22.57
CA ILE A 54 21.15 -12.11 -22.85
C ILE A 54 20.31 -12.20 -21.58
N PHE A 55 20.89 -12.62 -20.46
CA PHE A 55 20.16 -12.77 -19.19
C PHE A 55 19.54 -11.45 -18.69
N PRO A 56 20.30 -10.34 -18.53
CA PRO A 56 19.71 -9.07 -18.16
C PRO A 56 18.77 -8.53 -19.24
N LEU A 57 19.05 -8.75 -20.54
CA LEU A 57 18.14 -8.33 -21.60
C LEU A 57 16.78 -9.02 -21.50
N LEU A 58 16.75 -10.35 -21.31
CA LEU A 58 15.52 -11.12 -21.14
C LEU A 58 14.75 -10.68 -19.90
N LEU A 59 15.41 -10.46 -18.77
CA LEU A 59 14.79 -9.91 -17.57
C LEU A 59 14.18 -8.54 -17.85
N GLY A 60 14.93 -7.65 -18.52
CA GLY A 60 14.44 -6.32 -18.92
C GLY A 60 13.19 -6.40 -19.78
N LEU A 61 13.19 -7.25 -20.82
CA LEU A 61 12.04 -7.47 -21.70
C LEU A 61 10.83 -8.03 -20.95
N ILE A 62 11.03 -8.97 -20.01
CA ILE A 62 9.95 -9.51 -19.16
C ILE A 62 9.31 -8.38 -18.34
N PHE A 63 10.11 -7.53 -17.68
CA PHE A 63 9.58 -6.42 -16.89
C PHE A 63 8.87 -5.37 -17.76
N LEU A 64 9.38 -5.06 -18.95
CA LEU A 64 8.72 -4.17 -19.91
C LEU A 64 7.40 -4.75 -20.42
N TYR A 65 7.34 -6.06 -20.69
CA TYR A 65 6.10 -6.75 -21.04
C TYR A 65 5.06 -6.65 -19.93
N TRP A 66 5.45 -6.93 -18.68
CA TRP A 66 4.54 -6.80 -17.53
C TRP A 66 4.08 -5.36 -17.29
N THR A 67 4.95 -4.37 -17.56
CA THR A 67 4.59 -2.95 -17.54
C THR A 67 3.47 -2.67 -18.54
N TRP A 68 3.60 -3.15 -19.78
CA TRP A 68 2.59 -2.98 -20.82
C TRP A 68 1.28 -3.69 -20.46
N VAL A 69 1.34 -4.91 -19.94
CA VAL A 69 0.16 -5.65 -19.46
C VAL A 69 -0.57 -4.88 -18.36
N ARG A 70 0.15 -4.34 -17.37
CA ARG A 70 -0.45 -3.53 -16.31
C ARG A 70 -1.08 -2.24 -16.85
N ARG A 71 -0.40 -1.56 -17.78
CA ARG A 71 -0.91 -0.34 -18.43
C ARG A 71 -2.11 -0.60 -19.33
N LYS A 72 -2.27 -1.79 -19.92
CA LYS A 72 -3.42 -2.10 -20.78
C LYS A 72 -4.72 -2.34 -20.00
N ASN A 73 -4.64 -2.71 -18.71
CA ASN A 73 -5.80 -2.86 -17.82
C ASN A 73 -6.39 -1.53 -17.32
N ASN A 74 -6.26 -0.44 -18.09
CA ASN A 74 -6.59 0.93 -17.69
C ASN A 74 -8.01 1.13 -17.13
N ASN A 75 -9.01 0.37 -17.56
CA ASN A 75 -10.38 0.52 -17.07
C ASN A 75 -10.54 0.21 -15.56
N GLN A 76 -9.59 -0.50 -14.96
CA GLN A 76 -9.56 -0.84 -13.53
C GLN A 76 -8.38 -0.21 -12.77
N SER A 77 -7.61 0.65 -13.44
CA SER A 77 -6.38 1.22 -12.89
C SER A 77 -6.60 2.38 -11.91
N TRP A 78 -7.79 2.98 -11.91
CA TRP A 78 -8.11 4.05 -10.96
C TRP A 78 -8.56 3.46 -9.63
N PHE A 79 -8.10 4.05 -8.53
CA PHE A 79 -8.48 3.65 -7.17
C PHE A 79 -9.62 4.50 -6.63
N MET A 80 -9.52 5.82 -6.80
CA MET A 80 -10.51 6.79 -6.35
C MET A 80 -10.71 7.89 -7.37
N LYS A 81 -11.95 8.39 -7.49
CA LYS A 81 -12.27 9.63 -8.20
C LYS A 81 -13.04 10.55 -7.27
N VAL A 82 -12.76 11.84 -7.39
CA VAL A 82 -13.40 12.90 -6.63
C VAL A 82 -14.25 13.73 -7.58
N THR A 83 -15.50 13.95 -7.21
CA THR A 83 -16.43 14.87 -7.88
C THR A 83 -17.04 15.81 -6.85
N PRO A 84 -17.67 16.93 -7.25
CA PRO A 84 -18.42 17.79 -6.32
C PRO A 84 -19.46 17.03 -5.49
N ASP A 85 -20.06 15.99 -6.08
CA ASP A 85 -21.12 15.20 -5.44
C ASP A 85 -20.60 14.15 -4.45
N GLY A 86 -19.30 13.80 -4.49
CA GLY A 86 -18.72 12.81 -3.59
C GLY A 86 -17.49 12.06 -4.12
N LEU A 87 -17.21 10.93 -3.48
CA LEU A 87 -16.11 10.02 -3.81
C LEU A 87 -16.64 8.78 -4.53
N TYR A 88 -15.94 8.38 -5.59
CA TYR A 88 -16.09 7.07 -6.20
C TYR A 88 -14.87 6.23 -5.82
N LEU A 89 -15.08 5.05 -5.24
CA LEU A 89 -14.03 4.12 -4.85
C LEU A 89 -14.15 2.85 -5.67
N ASN A 90 -13.09 2.49 -6.39
CA ASN A 90 -13.08 1.32 -7.24
C ASN A 90 -12.85 0.05 -6.42
N MET A 91 -13.86 -0.81 -6.29
CA MET A 91 -13.73 -2.09 -5.57
C MET A 91 -13.12 -3.21 -6.41
N ASP A 92 -12.75 -2.94 -7.67
CA ASP A 92 -11.90 -3.85 -8.47
C ASP A 92 -10.43 -3.46 -8.43
N TYR A 93 -10.10 -2.31 -7.84
CA TYR A 93 -8.72 -1.91 -7.74
C TYR A 93 -7.93 -2.97 -6.96
N CYS A 94 -6.84 -3.43 -7.56
CA CYS A 94 -6.16 -4.64 -7.11
C CYS A 94 -4.65 -4.65 -7.36
N ASP A 95 -4.04 -3.47 -7.46
CA ASP A 95 -2.58 -3.26 -7.60
C ASP A 95 -1.96 -4.18 -8.67
N GLY A 96 -2.57 -4.19 -9.86
CA GLY A 96 -2.07 -4.92 -11.03
C GLY A 96 -2.43 -6.41 -11.14
N TYR A 97 -3.25 -6.98 -10.25
CA TYR A 97 -3.67 -8.39 -10.32
C TYR A 97 -5.19 -8.57 -10.18
N PRO A 98 -5.95 -8.77 -11.26
CA PRO A 98 -7.41 -8.87 -11.18
C PRO A 98 -7.84 -10.04 -10.31
N VAL A 99 -8.71 -9.78 -9.34
CA VAL A 99 -9.40 -10.82 -8.56
C VAL A 99 -10.59 -11.28 -9.39
N ARG A 100 -10.42 -12.40 -10.11
CA ARG A 100 -11.33 -12.84 -11.19
C ARG A 100 -12.71 -13.31 -10.71
N GLU A 101 -12.87 -13.62 -9.42
CA GLU A 101 -14.03 -14.35 -8.89
C GLU A 101 -15.23 -13.45 -8.49
N VAL A 102 -15.09 -12.12 -8.57
CA VAL A 102 -16.16 -11.20 -8.16
C VAL A 102 -16.31 -10.09 -9.19
N SER A 103 -17.52 -9.90 -9.72
CA SER A 103 -17.81 -8.79 -10.64
C SER A 103 -17.80 -7.45 -9.91
N GLY A 104 -17.17 -6.48 -10.56
CA GLY A 104 -16.95 -5.12 -10.09
C GLY A 104 -18.15 -4.32 -9.67
N THR A 105 -18.05 -3.64 -8.54
CA THR A 105 -18.88 -2.46 -8.26
C THR A 105 -18.00 -1.31 -7.85
N VAL A 106 -18.50 -0.11 -8.07
CA VAL A 106 -17.91 1.13 -7.56
C VAL A 106 -18.71 1.53 -6.33
N LEU A 107 -18.01 1.89 -5.25
CA LEU A 107 -18.64 2.44 -4.07
C LEU A 107 -18.73 3.97 -4.22
N PHE A 108 -19.94 4.50 -4.29
CA PHE A 108 -20.19 5.93 -4.26
C PHE A 108 -20.47 6.41 -2.84
N VAL A 109 -19.65 7.34 -2.36
CA VAL A 109 -19.75 8.01 -1.06
C VAL A 109 -20.14 9.47 -1.32
N PRO A 110 -21.41 9.84 -1.12
CA PRO A 110 -21.85 11.22 -1.31
C PRO A 110 -21.07 12.20 -0.42
N GLN A 111 -20.86 13.43 -0.87
CA GLN A 111 -20.17 14.46 -0.09
C GLN A 111 -20.75 14.62 1.32
N PRO A 112 -22.09 14.67 1.54
CA PRO A 112 -22.67 14.84 2.88
C PRO A 112 -22.44 13.64 3.81
N TRP A 113 -21.95 12.52 3.27
CA TRP A 113 -21.59 11.36 4.10
C TRP A 113 -20.19 11.46 4.66
N VAL A 114 -19.29 12.22 4.02
CA VAL A 114 -17.88 12.31 4.42
C VAL A 114 -17.75 13.36 5.53
N ALA A 115 -17.46 12.89 6.74
CA ALA A 115 -17.23 13.77 7.88
C ALA A 115 -15.83 14.38 7.86
N ARG A 116 -14.82 13.53 7.63
CA ARG A 116 -13.42 13.96 7.50
C ARG A 116 -12.55 12.87 6.89
N LEU A 117 -11.38 13.30 6.45
CA LEU A 117 -10.30 12.45 6.00
C LEU A 117 -9.15 12.46 7.02
N ILE A 118 -8.59 11.29 7.30
CA ILE A 118 -7.45 11.15 8.24
C ILE A 118 -6.33 10.38 7.53
N PRO A 119 -5.16 10.99 7.33
CA PRO A 119 -3.96 10.26 6.92
C PRO A 119 -3.56 9.27 8.02
N VAL A 120 -3.34 8.02 7.63
CA VAL A 120 -2.98 6.95 8.57
C VAL A 120 -1.71 6.26 8.07
N ARG A 121 -0.82 5.92 9.01
CA ARG A 121 0.26 4.96 8.78
C ARG A 121 -0.11 3.66 9.48
N GLU A 122 -0.33 2.63 8.70
CA GLU A 122 -0.57 1.29 9.22
C GLU A 122 0.70 0.46 9.08
N VAL A 123 1.08 -0.19 10.18
CA VAL A 123 2.23 -1.10 10.19
C VAL A 123 1.68 -2.51 10.22
N LEU A 124 1.89 -3.26 9.14
CA LEU A 124 1.46 -4.65 9.03
C LEU A 124 2.65 -5.57 8.84
N VAL A 125 2.53 -6.74 9.46
CA VAL A 125 3.46 -7.84 9.25
C VAL A 125 2.85 -8.75 8.20
N LEU A 126 3.50 -8.87 7.03
CA LEU A 126 3.04 -9.77 5.97
C LEU A 126 3.90 -11.03 5.89
N PRO A 127 3.27 -12.21 5.74
CA PRO A 127 3.99 -13.41 5.35
C PRO A 127 4.44 -13.22 3.89
N HIS A 128 5.74 -13.08 3.66
CA HIS A 128 6.31 -13.10 2.32
C HIS A 128 6.67 -14.55 1.96
N ARG A 129 6.65 -14.88 0.66
CA ARG A 129 7.04 -16.21 0.14
C ARG A 129 8.51 -16.58 0.40
N PHE A 130 9.30 -15.66 0.95
CA PHE A 130 10.74 -15.81 1.24
C PHE A 130 11.14 -15.29 2.65
N GLY A 131 10.19 -15.08 3.56
CA GLY A 131 10.44 -14.57 4.92
C GLY A 131 9.32 -13.68 5.47
N ILE A 132 9.44 -13.14 6.69
CA ILE A 132 8.48 -12.15 7.22
C ILE A 132 8.91 -10.77 6.70
N THR A 133 8.16 -10.19 5.77
CA THR A 133 8.51 -8.85 5.24
C THR A 133 7.51 -7.82 5.76
N ARG A 134 8.07 -6.72 6.27
CA ARG A 134 7.37 -5.60 6.88
C ARG A 134 6.79 -4.73 5.78
N HIS A 135 5.55 -4.26 5.93
CA HIS A 135 5.01 -3.28 5.01
C HIS A 135 4.40 -2.11 5.78
N HIS A 136 4.85 -0.91 5.43
CA HIS A 136 4.20 0.33 5.79
C HIS A 136 3.16 0.62 4.73
N PHE A 137 1.91 0.67 5.16
CA PHE A 137 0.85 1.13 4.31
C PHE A 137 0.57 2.58 4.68
N SER A 138 0.91 3.47 3.75
CA SER A 138 0.27 4.78 3.76
C SER A 138 -1.21 4.51 3.47
N CYS A 139 -2.06 5.04 4.32
CA CYS A 139 -3.50 4.84 4.28
C CYS A 139 -4.24 6.17 4.38
N LEU A 140 -5.46 6.20 3.86
CA LEU A 140 -6.43 7.27 4.07
C LEU A 140 -7.69 6.68 4.71
N ASP A 141 -8.03 7.15 5.91
CA ASP A 141 -9.30 6.82 6.53
C ASP A 141 -10.36 7.84 6.07
N VAL A 142 -11.42 7.34 5.44
CA VAL A 142 -12.64 8.11 5.16
C VAL A 142 -13.59 7.90 6.33
N VAL A 143 -13.71 8.93 7.18
CA VAL A 143 -14.63 8.93 8.31
C VAL A 143 -15.99 9.42 7.83
N CYS A 144 -17.03 8.64 8.06
CA CYS A 144 -18.38 8.93 7.64
C CYS A 144 -19.22 9.48 8.81
N HIS A 145 -20.21 10.34 8.52
CA HIS A 145 -21.18 10.79 9.52
C HIS A 145 -22.13 9.67 9.98
N TYR A 146 -22.38 8.71 9.09
CA TYR A 146 -23.36 7.64 9.28
C TYR A 146 -22.67 6.26 9.25
N ALA A 147 -23.32 5.28 9.85
CA ALA A 147 -22.88 3.89 9.75
C ALA A 147 -22.90 3.41 8.28
N LEU A 148 -21.95 2.55 7.92
CA LEU A 148 -21.86 1.99 6.59
C LEU A 148 -23.09 1.10 6.32
N PRO A 149 -23.79 1.26 5.17
CA PRO A 149 -24.94 0.43 4.83
C PRO A 149 -24.56 -1.05 4.76
N GLN A 150 -25.45 -1.92 5.21
CA GLN A 150 -25.22 -3.37 5.21
C GLN A 150 -24.81 -3.94 3.84
N PRO A 151 -25.43 -3.54 2.70
CA PRO A 151 -25.00 -4.02 1.38
C PRO A 151 -23.55 -3.65 1.03
N VAL A 152 -23.08 -2.49 1.50
CA VAL A 152 -21.68 -2.05 1.30
C VAL A 152 -20.73 -2.89 2.15
N VAL A 153 -21.10 -3.16 3.40
CA VAL A 153 -20.30 -3.98 4.32
C VAL A 153 -20.11 -5.39 3.76
N GLU A 154 -21.18 -6.00 3.25
CA GLU A 154 -21.16 -7.33 2.63
C GLU A 154 -20.29 -7.37 1.37
N ALA A 155 -20.42 -6.36 0.50
CA ALA A 155 -19.62 -6.27 -0.71
C ALA A 155 -18.12 -6.11 -0.42
N ILE A 156 -17.74 -5.28 0.56
CA ILE A 156 -16.34 -5.13 0.99
C ILE A 156 -15.82 -6.45 1.56
N SER A 157 -16.57 -7.09 2.45
CA SER A 157 -16.16 -8.36 3.10
C SER A 157 -15.96 -9.49 2.07
N LYS A 158 -16.84 -9.57 1.07
CA LYS A 158 -16.71 -10.52 -0.04
C LYS A 158 -15.43 -10.28 -0.84
N ARG A 159 -15.10 -9.00 -1.10
CA ARG A 159 -13.88 -8.61 -1.82
C ARG A 159 -12.60 -8.87 -1.02
N GLU A 160 -12.60 -8.56 0.26
CA GLU A 160 -11.51 -8.88 1.17
C GLU A 160 -11.22 -10.39 1.18
N SER A 161 -12.28 -11.19 1.28
CA SER A 161 -12.17 -12.65 1.25
C SER A 161 -11.62 -13.18 -0.08
N ALA A 162 -12.14 -12.69 -1.21
CA ALA A 162 -11.66 -13.08 -2.53
C ALA A 162 -10.19 -12.65 -2.76
N PHE A 163 -9.81 -11.46 -2.29
CA PHE A 163 -8.43 -10.97 -2.38
C PHE A 163 -7.47 -11.86 -1.56
N LYS A 164 -7.87 -12.28 -0.36
CA LYS A 164 -7.12 -13.21 0.48
C LYS A 164 -6.98 -14.59 -0.19
N ASN A 165 -8.05 -15.12 -0.76
CA ASN A 165 -8.07 -16.43 -1.42
C ASN A 165 -7.22 -16.45 -2.71
N ALA A 166 -7.04 -15.31 -3.37
CA ALA A 166 -6.17 -15.17 -4.53
C ALA A 166 -4.66 -15.31 -4.20
N GLY A 167 -4.30 -15.59 -2.95
CA GLY A 167 -2.91 -15.81 -2.52
C GLY A 167 -2.06 -14.55 -2.52
N LYS A 168 -2.70 -13.38 -2.46
CA LYS A 168 -2.03 -12.09 -2.36
C LYS A 168 -1.58 -11.83 -0.93
N SER A 169 -0.33 -11.39 -0.79
CA SER A 169 0.19 -10.88 0.47
C SER A 169 -0.33 -9.47 0.70
N GLY A 170 -0.92 -9.22 1.86
CA GLY A 170 -1.33 -7.87 2.26
C GLY A 170 -2.82 -7.67 2.42
N PRO A 171 -3.20 -6.55 3.05
CA PRO A 171 -4.60 -6.13 3.11
C PRO A 171 -5.14 -5.78 1.72
N TYR A 172 -6.43 -6.08 1.52
CA TYR A 172 -7.19 -5.57 0.38
C TYR A 172 -7.15 -4.01 0.37
N PRO A 173 -7.07 -3.33 -0.79
CA PRO A 173 -6.88 -1.88 -0.83
C PRO A 173 -8.01 -1.02 -0.23
N LEU A 174 -9.24 -1.53 -0.16
CA LEU A 174 -10.40 -0.84 0.43
C LEU A 174 -10.98 -1.67 1.57
N ARG A 175 -10.82 -1.23 2.82
CA ARG A 175 -11.25 -2.01 3.99
C ARG A 175 -12.26 -1.30 4.86
N ARG A 176 -13.05 -2.07 5.60
CA ARG A 176 -13.80 -1.56 6.75
C ARG A 176 -12.96 -1.66 8.01
N VAL A 177 -12.72 -0.54 8.69
CA VAL A 177 -11.97 -0.50 9.96
C VAL A 177 -12.82 -0.04 11.15
N GLY A 178 -14.10 0.26 10.91
CA GLY A 178 -15.08 0.58 11.94
C GLY A 178 -16.48 0.73 11.35
N GLN A 179 -17.48 0.96 12.21
CA GLN A 179 -18.88 1.12 11.77
C GLN A 179 -19.09 2.32 10.83
N GLN A 180 -18.27 3.37 10.96
CA GLN A 180 -18.37 4.61 10.22
C GLN A 180 -17.06 4.93 9.47
N ARG A 181 -16.20 3.93 9.22
CA ARG A 181 -14.84 4.19 8.74
C ARG A 181 -14.39 3.19 7.69
N LEU A 182 -14.00 3.75 6.55
CA LEU A 182 -13.35 3.05 5.45
C LEU A 182 -11.86 3.40 5.45
N ARG A 183 -10.99 2.43 5.18
CA ARG A 183 -9.55 2.60 5.04
C ARG A 183 -9.12 2.29 3.62
N LEU A 184 -8.38 3.21 3.03
CA LEU A 184 -7.87 3.15 1.67
C LEU A 184 -6.34 3.00 1.69
N ASN A 185 -5.79 1.94 1.12
CA ASN A 185 -4.34 1.78 0.99
C ASN A 185 -3.87 2.46 -0.30
N TRP A 186 -3.24 3.63 -0.18
CA TRP A 186 -2.88 4.50 -1.31
C TRP A 186 -1.37 4.54 -1.61
N GLY A 187 -0.58 3.60 -1.09
CA GLY A 187 0.89 3.64 -1.17
C GLY A 187 1.48 3.65 -2.60
N TRP A 188 0.67 3.30 -3.60
CA TRP A 188 1.09 3.14 -5.00
C TRP A 188 0.21 3.91 -6.00
N VAL A 189 -0.64 4.83 -5.51
CA VAL A 189 -1.46 5.66 -6.40
C VAL A 189 -0.77 7.00 -6.69
N GLN A 190 -1.06 7.56 -7.86
CA GLN A 190 -0.68 8.92 -8.24
C GLN A 190 -1.91 9.83 -8.15
N PRO A 191 -1.76 11.06 -7.64
CA PRO A 191 -0.56 11.62 -7.02
C PRO A 191 -0.15 10.94 -5.71
N GLY A 192 1.11 11.11 -5.29
CA GLY A 192 1.62 10.47 -4.07
C GLY A 192 0.83 10.90 -2.82
N ALA A 193 0.98 10.19 -1.70
CA ALA A 193 0.14 10.37 -0.50
C ALA A 193 0.06 11.84 -0.02
N GLN A 194 1.17 12.57 0.03
CA GLN A 194 1.19 13.97 0.48
C GLN A 194 0.41 14.89 -0.46
N GLU A 195 0.61 14.76 -1.76
CA GLU A 195 -0.09 15.56 -2.77
C GLU A 195 -1.57 15.17 -2.85
N THR A 196 -1.89 13.88 -2.69
CA THR A 196 -3.29 13.42 -2.56
C THR A 196 -3.98 14.07 -1.37
N ILE A 197 -3.32 14.16 -0.22
CA ILE A 197 -3.88 14.87 0.94
C ILE A 197 -4.19 16.30 0.54
N THR A 198 -3.21 17.03 0.01
CA THR A 198 -3.38 18.43 -0.43
C THR A 198 -4.58 18.59 -1.36
N GLN A 199 -4.71 17.76 -2.38
CA GLN A 199 -5.82 17.82 -3.33
C GLN A 199 -7.18 17.53 -2.69
N LEU A 200 -7.23 16.69 -1.65
CA LEU A 200 -8.48 16.39 -0.94
C LEU A 200 -8.84 17.43 0.12
N THR A 201 -7.86 18.19 0.63
CA THR A 201 -8.06 19.14 1.74
C THR A 201 -9.02 20.28 1.41
N GLU A 202 -9.15 20.65 0.13
CA GLU A 202 -10.02 21.73 -0.32
C GLU A 202 -11.51 21.37 -0.21
N GLN A 203 -11.83 20.09 -0.43
CA GLN A 203 -13.22 19.62 -0.49
C GLN A 203 -13.69 18.92 0.79
N TYR A 204 -12.77 18.27 1.51
CA TYR A 204 -13.09 17.50 2.71
C TYR A 204 -12.27 18.01 3.89
N GLY A 205 -12.93 18.17 5.04
CA GLY A 205 -12.22 18.42 6.30
C GLY A 205 -11.17 17.33 6.54
N HIS A 206 -9.93 17.73 6.81
CA HIS A 206 -8.82 16.79 7.00
C HIS A 206 -8.16 17.02 8.35
N THR A 207 -7.72 15.94 8.99
CA THR A 207 -6.88 16.05 10.19
C THR A 207 -5.42 16.03 9.77
N LYS A 208 -4.62 17.01 10.22
CA LYS A 208 -3.16 17.02 10.01
C LYS A 208 -2.45 15.89 10.77
N GLU A 209 -3.09 15.36 11.80
CA GLU A 209 -2.55 14.26 12.60
C GLU A 209 -2.47 12.97 11.78
N CYS A 210 -1.25 12.45 11.64
CA CYS A 210 -1.02 11.11 11.16
C CYS A 210 -1.30 10.12 12.30
N MET A 211 -2.37 9.35 12.18
CA MET A 211 -2.66 8.28 13.14
C MET A 211 -1.80 7.07 12.81
N ILE A 212 -1.16 6.46 13.82
CA ILE A 212 -0.44 5.19 13.65
C ILE A 212 -1.35 4.08 14.16
N VAL A 213 -1.60 3.09 13.32
CA VAL A 213 -2.37 1.89 13.70
C VAL A 213 -1.44 0.71 13.82
N PHE A 214 -1.46 0.12 15.01
CA PHE A 214 -0.69 -1.06 15.37
C PHE A 214 -1.48 -2.33 15.03
N PRO A 215 -0.82 -3.41 14.60
CA PRO A 215 -1.44 -4.72 14.47
C PRO A 215 -1.84 -5.24 15.86
N ASP A 216 -2.71 -6.25 15.90
CA ASP A 216 -3.03 -6.92 17.17
C ASP A 216 -1.78 -7.58 17.74
N TRP A 217 -1.20 -6.94 18.74
CA TRP A 217 0.05 -7.33 19.39
C TRP A 217 0.03 -8.77 19.89
N ASN A 218 -1.12 -9.23 20.40
CA ASN A 218 -1.25 -10.57 20.96
C ASN A 218 -1.32 -11.65 19.89
N SER A 219 -1.75 -11.29 18.67
CA SER A 219 -1.77 -12.20 17.53
C SER A 219 -0.40 -12.41 16.87
N LEU A 220 0.59 -11.57 17.20
CA LEU A 220 1.93 -11.66 16.64
C LEU A 220 2.77 -12.75 17.30
N SER A 221 3.54 -13.50 16.51
CA SER A 221 4.60 -14.38 17.02
C SER A 221 5.79 -13.56 17.56
N ASP A 222 6.65 -14.18 18.36
CA ASP A 222 7.79 -13.49 18.98
C ASP A 222 8.73 -12.84 17.96
N VAL A 223 9.03 -13.53 16.86
CA VAL A 223 9.83 -12.98 15.74
C VAL A 223 9.14 -11.76 15.12
N GLN A 224 7.82 -11.77 15.03
CA GLN A 224 7.05 -10.65 14.49
C GLN A 224 7.03 -9.47 15.47
N LYS A 225 6.92 -9.72 16.78
CA LYS A 225 7.00 -8.70 17.83
C LYS A 225 8.35 -8.02 17.85
N GLU A 226 9.43 -8.79 17.78
CA GLU A 226 10.81 -8.28 17.68
C GLU A 226 10.97 -7.35 16.48
N ALA A 227 10.58 -7.83 15.29
CA ALA A 227 10.67 -7.08 14.06
C ALA A 227 9.83 -5.79 14.10
N PHE A 228 8.69 -5.83 14.78
CA PHE A 228 7.80 -4.70 14.95
C PHE A 228 8.38 -3.62 15.87
N LEU A 229 9.02 -4.00 16.97
CA LEU A 229 9.67 -3.06 17.88
C LEU A 229 10.83 -2.32 17.20
N ASP A 230 11.66 -3.02 16.44
CA ASP A 230 12.74 -2.40 15.66
C ASP A 230 12.19 -1.35 14.67
N GLU A 231 11.00 -1.58 14.12
CA GLU A 231 10.37 -0.66 13.19
C GLU A 231 9.85 0.61 13.89
N LEU A 232 9.15 0.45 15.01
CA LEU A 232 8.73 1.59 15.83
C LEU A 232 9.93 2.44 16.27
N TRP A 233 11.06 1.79 16.56
CA TRP A 233 12.31 2.48 16.88
C TRP A 233 12.82 3.33 15.71
N ARG A 234 12.94 2.73 14.51
CA ARG A 234 13.39 3.43 13.29
C ARG A 234 12.48 4.58 12.88
N MET A 235 11.19 4.48 13.16
CA MET A 235 10.21 5.54 12.92
C MET A 235 10.29 6.68 13.95
N GLY A 236 11.15 6.58 14.97
CA GLY A 236 11.20 7.54 16.08
C GLY A 236 10.01 7.45 17.02
N LEU A 237 9.20 6.39 16.94
CA LEU A 237 8.02 6.15 17.79
C LEU A 237 8.42 5.52 19.12
N LEU A 238 9.38 6.16 19.80
CA LEU A 238 10.07 5.61 20.97
C LEU A 238 9.10 5.27 22.11
N ALA A 239 8.07 6.08 22.34
CA ALA A 239 7.10 5.83 23.40
C ALA A 239 6.28 4.55 23.16
N ALA A 240 5.79 4.34 21.93
CA ALA A 240 5.04 3.14 21.57
C ALA A 240 5.95 1.91 21.54
N CYS A 241 7.16 2.05 21.00
CA CYS A 241 8.19 1.02 20.98
C CYS A 241 8.54 0.55 22.40
N ILE A 242 8.82 1.47 23.32
CA ILE A 242 9.15 1.15 24.70
C ILE A 242 7.95 0.52 25.41
N THR A 243 6.74 1.03 25.20
CA THR A 243 5.53 0.48 25.85
C THR A 243 5.29 -0.98 25.47
N LEU A 244 5.28 -1.29 24.18
CA LEU A 244 5.10 -2.66 23.69
C LEU A 244 6.31 -3.54 24.03
N GLY A 245 7.51 -2.99 23.98
CA GLY A 245 8.73 -3.71 24.35
C GLY A 245 8.75 -4.12 25.83
N ARG A 246 8.18 -3.32 26.73
CA ARG A 246 8.00 -3.71 28.15
C ARG A 246 7.07 -4.89 28.29
N GLU A 247 5.97 -4.91 27.54
CA GLU A 247 5.00 -6.00 27.56
C GLU A 247 5.63 -7.30 27.06
N TYR A 248 6.42 -7.23 25.99
CA TYR A 248 7.08 -8.40 25.42
C TYR A 248 8.29 -8.89 26.19
N TYR A 249 9.26 -8.01 26.47
CA TYR A 249 10.48 -8.38 27.19
C TYR A 249 10.27 -8.53 28.71
N ARG A 250 9.12 -8.07 29.24
CA ARG A 250 8.81 -8.03 30.68
C ARG A 250 9.89 -7.31 31.50
N ARG A 251 10.43 -6.24 30.93
CA ARG A 251 11.52 -5.44 31.49
C ARG A 251 11.10 -4.00 31.74
N SER A 252 11.92 -3.26 32.47
CA SER A 252 11.71 -1.82 32.68
C SER A 252 11.90 -1.02 31.38
N SER A 253 11.32 0.18 31.30
CA SER A 253 11.49 1.07 30.14
C SER A 253 12.95 1.33 29.79
N LYS A 254 13.81 1.44 30.81
CA LYS A 254 15.25 1.72 30.65
C LYS A 254 15.99 0.54 30.01
N GLU A 255 15.72 -0.67 30.49
CA GLU A 255 16.33 -1.89 29.96
C GLU A 255 15.86 -2.20 28.54
N VAL A 256 14.56 -2.00 28.27
CA VAL A 256 13.99 -2.15 26.92
C VAL A 256 14.64 -1.16 25.96
N ARG A 257 14.80 0.10 26.38
CA ARG A 257 15.48 1.11 25.58
C ARG A 257 16.92 0.71 25.26
N GLN A 258 17.69 0.26 26.25
CA GLN A 258 19.07 -0.19 26.05
C GLN A 258 19.17 -1.39 25.10
N LEU A 259 18.27 -2.36 25.23
CA LEU A 259 18.18 -3.51 24.31
C LEU A 259 17.94 -3.06 22.87
N LEU A 260 16.98 -2.14 22.66
CA LEU A 260 16.64 -1.63 21.34
C LEU A 260 17.74 -0.76 20.74
N GLU A 261 18.41 0.05 21.55
CA GLU A 261 19.60 0.83 21.17
C GLU A 261 20.74 -0.07 20.73
N SER A 262 21.04 -1.14 21.48
CA SER A 262 22.09 -2.11 21.08
C SER A 262 21.77 -2.86 19.79
N ARG A 263 20.50 -3.18 19.54
CA ARG A 263 20.04 -3.90 18.35
C ARG A 263 20.01 -3.03 17.10
N ASN A 264 19.67 -1.76 17.26
CA ASN A 264 19.51 -0.81 16.15
C ASN A 264 20.70 0.14 16.02
N ALA A 265 21.80 -0.10 16.73
CA ALA A 265 23.03 0.63 16.55
C ALA A 265 23.52 0.47 15.09
N PRO A 266 23.97 1.56 14.43
CA PRO A 266 24.56 1.44 13.11
C PRO A 266 25.77 0.49 13.19
N PRO A 267 26.01 -0.34 12.15
CA PRO A 267 27.19 -1.20 12.14
C PRO A 267 28.43 -0.31 12.34
N SER A 268 29.24 -0.65 13.33
CA SER A 268 30.49 0.06 13.60
C SER A 268 31.33 0.05 12.33
N SER A 269 31.73 1.23 11.87
CA SER A 269 32.56 1.47 10.69
C SER A 269 34.01 0.99 10.88
N THR A 270 34.21 -0.18 11.46
CA THR A 270 35.51 -0.65 11.95
C THR A 270 35.89 -2.01 11.37
N GLU A 271 35.45 -2.32 10.15
CA GLU A 271 36.08 -3.33 9.30
C GLU A 271 36.01 -2.84 7.84
N ALA A 272 36.97 -1.99 7.47
CA ALA A 272 37.34 -1.68 6.09
C ALA A 272 38.86 -1.84 5.97
#